data_AF-A0A2W5NTV8-F1
#
_entry.id   AF-A0A2W5NTV8-F1
#
_cell.length_a   1.000
_cell.length_b   1.000
_cell.length_c   1.000
_cell.angle_alpha   90.00
_cell.angle_beta   90.00
_cell.angle_gamma   90.00
#
_symmetry.space_group_name_H-M   'P 1'
#
loop_
_entity.id
_entity.type
_entity.pdbx_description
1 polymer ?
#
loop_
_entity_poly.entity_id
_entity_poly.type
_entity_poly.pdbx_seq_one_letter_code
_entity_poly.pdbx_strand_id
1 'polypeptide(L)'
;MSPTTDLLIIGSFAAMVRGVLPAWREGRYRDVDFVGTPEAVEALLAFYRYEAVQPSPGRLFVTNRFGLAFDISLRGHLIPTVADHSDMMTVEINGREISCLVARPELIFALRDASSELVPVHADKARRDVEGYHEQGIEITPALAQAAAAFRMDR
;
A
#
# COMPACT_ATOMS: atom_id res chain seq x y z
N MET A 1 -14.10 18.92 5.90
CA MET A 1 -12.68 18.83 6.27
C MET A 1 -12.05 17.89 5.27
N SER A 2 -11.05 18.31 4.50
CA SER A 2 -10.31 17.37 3.65
C SER A 2 -9.58 16.38 4.57
N PRO A 3 -9.74 15.07 4.38
CA PRO A 3 -8.83 14.12 5.05
C PRO A 3 -7.42 14.51 4.64
N THR A 4 -6.53 14.72 5.61
CA THR A 4 -5.11 14.99 5.34
C THR A 4 -4.55 13.80 4.57
N THR A 5 -4.35 13.99 3.27
CA THR A 5 -3.78 13.03 2.31
C THR A 5 -2.30 12.73 2.56
N ASP A 6 -1.74 13.32 3.60
CA ASP A 6 -0.30 13.41 3.80
C ASP A 6 0.30 12.11 4.34
N LEU A 7 -0.52 11.25 4.95
CA LEU A 7 -0.15 9.89 5.37
C LEU A 7 -1.38 8.98 5.44
N LEU A 8 -1.34 7.86 4.71
CA LEU A 8 -2.42 6.89 4.60
C LEU A 8 -1.89 5.48 4.84
N ILE A 9 -2.68 4.63 5.50
CA ILE A 9 -2.44 3.19 5.50
C ILE A 9 -2.82 2.62 4.13
N ILE A 10 -1.98 1.74 3.59
CA ILE A 10 -2.17 1.03 2.32
C ILE A 10 -1.89 -0.47 2.48
N GLY A 11 -1.80 -1.16 1.35
CA GLY A 11 -1.29 -2.52 1.29
C GLY A 11 -2.28 -3.56 1.77
N SER A 12 -1.75 -4.72 2.18
CA SER A 12 -2.57 -5.88 2.52
C SER A 12 -3.42 -5.65 3.77
N PHE A 13 -2.97 -4.81 4.72
CA PHE A 13 -3.78 -4.43 5.86
C PHE A 13 -5.05 -3.67 5.44
N ALA A 14 -4.89 -2.62 4.64
CA ALA A 14 -6.02 -1.81 4.16
C ALA A 14 -7.03 -2.66 3.36
N ALA A 15 -6.54 -3.54 2.48
CA ALA A 15 -7.36 -4.46 1.71
C ALA A 15 -8.10 -5.49 2.59
N MET A 16 -7.45 -6.00 3.65
CA MET A 16 -8.08 -6.92 4.61
C MET A 16 -9.22 -6.24 5.35
N VAL A 17 -9.03 -5.02 5.87
CA VAL A 17 -10.08 -4.28 6.57
C VAL A 17 -11.35 -4.17 5.71
N ARG A 18 -11.19 -3.96 4.40
CA ARG A 18 -12.30 -3.87 3.45
C ARG A 18 -12.86 -5.22 3.01
N GLY A 19 -12.15 -6.33 3.25
CA GLY A 19 -12.51 -7.67 2.82
C GLY A 19 -12.28 -7.95 1.33
N VAL A 20 -11.29 -7.29 0.71
CA VAL A 20 -11.02 -7.38 -0.75
C VAL A 20 -9.74 -8.16 -1.09
N LEU A 21 -9.13 -8.82 -0.11
CA LEU A 21 -7.99 -9.71 -0.38
C LEU A 21 -8.46 -10.99 -1.11
N PRO A 22 -7.62 -11.59 -1.99
CA PRO A 22 -7.94 -12.85 -2.62
C PRO A 22 -8.19 -13.95 -1.58
N ALA A 23 -9.10 -14.88 -1.88
CA ALA A 23 -9.50 -15.93 -0.95
C ALA A 23 -8.33 -16.74 -0.36
N TRP A 24 -7.29 -17.01 -1.15
CA TRP A 24 -6.11 -17.75 -0.69
C TRP A 24 -5.34 -17.05 0.44
N ARG A 25 -5.53 -15.74 0.61
CA ARG A 25 -4.94 -14.98 1.73
C ARG A 25 -5.59 -15.33 3.06
N GLU A 26 -6.80 -15.87 3.08
CA GLU A 26 -7.55 -16.21 4.32
C GLU A 26 -7.61 -15.04 5.31
N GLY A 27 -7.71 -13.80 4.82
CA GLY A 27 -7.69 -12.59 5.65
C GLY A 27 -6.35 -12.27 6.31
N ARG A 28 -5.25 -12.95 5.94
CA ARG A 28 -3.94 -12.75 6.57
C ARG A 28 -3.12 -11.64 5.90
N TYR A 29 -2.56 -10.78 6.73
CA TYR A 29 -1.52 -9.81 6.40
C TYR A 29 -0.29 -10.05 7.29
N ARG A 30 0.88 -9.53 6.90
CA ARG A 30 2.13 -9.73 7.67
C ARG A 30 2.68 -8.44 8.26
N ASP A 31 2.32 -7.33 7.63
CA ASP A 31 2.90 -6.01 7.78
C ASP A 31 1.82 -4.95 7.57
N VAL A 32 2.09 -3.76 8.12
CA VAL A 32 1.31 -2.56 7.86
C VAL A 32 2.15 -1.66 6.98
N ASP A 33 1.58 -1.25 5.85
CA ASP A 33 2.22 -0.38 4.88
C ASP A 33 1.59 1.02 4.97
N PHE A 34 2.41 2.05 4.82
CA PHE A 34 1.96 3.43 4.73
C PHE A 34 2.40 4.07 3.41
N VAL A 35 1.66 5.07 2.96
CA VAL A 35 2.09 6.00 1.91
C VAL A 35 1.89 7.43 2.42
N GLY A 36 2.87 8.29 2.21
CA GLY A 36 2.77 9.68 2.62
C GLY A 36 3.74 10.60 1.89
N THR A 37 3.54 11.90 2.06
CA THR A 37 4.49 12.93 1.63
C THR A 37 5.74 12.90 2.53
N PRO A 38 6.93 13.24 2.01
CA PRO A 38 8.14 13.34 2.83
C PRO A 38 7.95 14.14 4.12
N GLU A 39 7.26 15.28 4.05
CA GLU A 39 7.05 16.22 5.16
C GLU A 39 6.23 15.59 6.29
N ALA A 40 5.10 14.94 5.96
CA ALA A 40 4.27 14.28 6.96
C ALA A 40 4.94 13.04 7.57
N VAL A 41 5.73 12.31 6.79
CA VAL A 41 6.50 11.17 7.30
C VAL A 41 7.61 11.64 8.23
N GLU A 42 8.32 12.72 7.91
CA GLU A 42 9.32 13.32 8.79
C GLU A 42 8.69 13.77 10.11
N ALA A 43 7.53 14.45 10.05
CA ALA A 43 6.79 14.87 11.24
C ALA A 43 6.37 13.67 12.13
N LEU A 44 5.92 12.57 11.51
CA LEU A 44 5.55 11.34 12.20
C LEU A 44 6.77 10.73 12.92
N LEU A 45 7.89 10.56 12.22
CA LEU A 45 9.10 9.95 12.76
C LEU A 45 9.65 10.78 13.93
N ALA A 46 9.67 12.11 13.80
CA ALA A 46 10.08 13.02 14.85
C ALA A 46 9.18 12.95 16.10
N PHE A 47 7.85 12.93 15.90
CA PHE A 47 6.89 12.88 17.00
C PHE A 47 7.01 11.59 17.82
N TYR A 48 7.12 10.44 17.16
CA TYR A 48 7.19 9.14 17.83
C TYR A 48 8.61 8.68 18.16
N ARG A 49 9.64 9.45 17.75
CA ARG A 49 11.06 9.11 17.92
C ARG A 49 11.39 7.74 17.32
N TYR A 50 10.89 7.50 16.11
CA TYR A 50 11.16 6.28 15.37
C TYR A 50 12.45 6.39 14.58
N GLU A 51 13.13 5.26 14.42
CA GLU A 51 14.29 5.15 13.55
C GLU A 51 13.85 4.57 12.21
N ALA A 52 14.34 5.14 11.12
CA ALA A 52 14.01 4.72 9.77
C ALA A 52 15.29 4.49 8.95
N VAL A 53 15.30 3.42 8.17
CA VAL A 53 16.33 3.15 7.15
C VAL A 53 15.67 3.26 5.78
N GLN A 54 16.39 3.82 4.81
CA GLN A 54 15.93 3.91 3.43
C GLN A 54 16.57 2.81 2.58
N PRO A 55 15.98 1.59 2.48
CA PRO A 55 16.56 0.52 1.67
C PRO A 55 16.56 0.81 0.16
N SER A 56 15.67 1.70 -0.30
CA SER A 56 15.63 2.15 -1.69
C SER A 56 15.00 3.55 -1.79
N PRO A 57 15.25 4.31 -2.88
CA PRO A 57 14.66 5.64 -3.06
C PRO A 57 13.14 5.63 -2.87
N GLY A 58 12.65 6.54 -2.02
CA GLY A 58 11.22 6.67 -1.72
C GLY A 58 10.60 5.57 -0.86
N ARG A 59 11.38 4.63 -0.29
CA ARG A 59 10.90 3.58 0.63
C ARG A 59 11.64 3.65 1.95
N LEU A 60 10.92 3.70 3.06
CA LEU A 60 11.47 3.65 4.41
C LEU A 60 11.02 2.36 5.11
N PHE A 61 11.97 1.69 5.74
CA PHE A 61 11.70 0.65 6.72
C PHE A 61 11.84 1.29 8.11
N VAL A 62 10.75 1.33 8.87
CA VAL A 62 10.70 1.99 10.17
C VAL A 62 10.68 0.95 11.26
N THR A 63 11.51 1.15 12.28
CA THR A 63 11.52 0.33 13.49
C THR A 63 11.45 1.20 14.72
N ASN A 64 10.90 0.65 15.81
CA ASN A 64 10.93 1.31 17.11
C ASN A 64 11.60 0.45 18.17
N ARG A 65 11.90 1.05 19.32
CA ARG A 65 12.52 0.40 20.48
C ARG A 65 11.75 -0.80 21.05
N PHE A 66 10.49 -0.98 20.66
CA PHE A 66 9.62 -2.09 21.07
C PHE A 66 9.57 -3.21 20.03
N GLY A 67 10.38 -3.13 18.97
CA GLY A 67 10.42 -4.13 17.90
C GLY A 67 9.26 -4.05 16.92
N LEU A 68 8.45 -2.98 16.94
CA LEU A 68 7.43 -2.75 15.92
C LEU A 68 8.13 -2.31 14.63
N ALA A 69 7.81 -2.97 13.52
CA ALA A 69 8.34 -2.66 12.20
C ALA A 69 7.20 -2.40 11.20
N PHE A 70 7.34 -1.37 10.37
CA PHE A 70 6.39 -1.07 9.30
C PHE A 70 7.09 -0.36 8.14
N ASP A 71 6.52 -0.50 6.95
CA ASP A 71 7.04 0.09 5.73
C ASP A 71 6.31 1.41 5.40
N ILE A 72 7.04 2.41 4.95
CA ILE A 72 6.48 3.67 4.45
C ILE A 72 6.97 3.95 3.03
N SER A 73 6.03 4.25 2.13
CA SER A 73 6.29 4.82 0.81
C SER A 73 6.24 6.35 0.88
N LEU A 74 7.33 7.03 0.52
CA LEU A 74 7.38 8.51 0.42
C LEU A 74 6.74 9.05 -0.88
N ARG A 75 5.85 8.26 -1.48
CA ARG A 75 5.22 8.54 -2.78
C ARG A 75 3.81 9.06 -2.61
N GLY A 76 3.56 9.83 -1.55
CA GLY A 76 2.26 10.47 -1.32
C GLY A 76 1.80 11.33 -2.50
N HIS A 77 2.75 11.97 -3.19
CA HIS A 77 2.48 12.76 -4.39
C HIS A 77 1.92 11.93 -5.57
N LEU A 78 2.06 10.60 -5.57
CA LEU A 78 1.48 9.70 -6.58
C LEU A 78 0.09 9.17 -6.19
N ILE A 79 -0.44 9.46 -5.00
CA ILE A 79 -1.80 9.04 -4.61
C ILE A 79 -2.86 9.45 -5.64
N PRO A 80 -2.84 10.67 -6.22
CA PRO A 80 -3.82 11.08 -7.23
C PRO A 80 -3.85 10.18 -8.47
N THR A 81 -2.76 9.50 -8.84
CA THR A 81 -2.73 8.64 -10.04
C THR A 81 -3.54 7.35 -9.89
N VAL A 82 -3.85 6.96 -8.64
CA VAL A 82 -4.57 5.73 -8.30
C VAL A 82 -5.84 5.99 -7.49
N ALA A 83 -6.16 7.26 -7.23
CA ALA A 83 -7.27 7.68 -6.37
C ALA A 83 -8.62 7.20 -6.91
N ASP A 84 -8.87 7.30 -8.23
CA ASP A 84 -10.13 6.87 -8.84
C ASP A 84 -10.35 5.34 -8.81
N HIS A 85 -9.28 4.60 -8.56
CA HIS A 85 -9.26 3.13 -8.42
C HIS A 85 -9.07 2.68 -6.97
N SER A 86 -9.25 3.61 -6.04
CA SER A 86 -9.13 3.37 -4.61
C SER A 86 -10.31 3.97 -3.88
N ASP A 87 -10.62 3.41 -2.71
CA ASP A 87 -11.59 3.98 -1.79
C ASP A 87 -10.84 4.58 -0.60
N MET A 88 -11.14 5.83 -0.27
CA MET A 88 -10.68 6.43 0.99
C MET A 88 -11.61 5.96 2.10
N MET A 89 -11.04 5.42 3.18
CA MET A 89 -11.81 5.06 4.36
C MET A 89 -11.06 5.42 5.64
N THR A 90 -11.78 5.47 6.76
CA THR A 90 -11.19 5.68 8.07
C THR A 90 -11.39 4.42 8.91
N VAL A 91 -10.34 4.01 9.61
CA VAL A 91 -10.36 2.87 10.53
C VAL A 91 -10.03 3.35 11.93
N GLU A 92 -10.64 2.75 12.94
CA GLU A 92 -10.27 3.00 14.33
C GLU A 92 -9.23 1.96 14.79
N ILE A 93 -8.07 2.44 15.23
CA ILE A 93 -7.02 1.61 15.83
C ILE A 93 -6.68 2.19 17.20
N ASN A 94 -6.93 1.42 18.26
CA ASN A 94 -6.69 1.85 19.66
C ASN A 94 -7.35 3.21 19.99
N GLY A 95 -8.59 3.42 19.55
CA GLY A 95 -9.33 4.66 19.78
C GLY A 95 -8.85 5.85 18.95
N ARG A 96 -8.05 5.63 17.90
CA ARG A 96 -7.61 6.67 16.96
C ARG A 96 -8.13 6.39 15.57
N GLU A 97 -8.71 7.41 14.96
CA GLU A 97 -9.08 7.39 13.55
C GLU A 97 -7.86 7.53 12.66
N ILE A 98 -7.68 6.60 11.73
CA ILE A 98 -6.58 6.60 10.77
C ILE A 98 -7.14 6.43 9.36
N SER A 99 -6.70 7.28 8.45
CA SER A 99 -7.11 7.23 7.04
C SER A 99 -6.37 6.12 6.30
N CYS A 100 -7.11 5.36 5.51
CA CYS A 100 -6.65 4.28 4.66
C CYS A 100 -7.00 4.59 3.21
N LEU A 101 -6.06 4.30 2.30
CA LEU A 101 -6.33 4.22 0.87
C LEU A 101 -6.43 2.74 0.49
N VAL A 102 -7.66 2.29 0.25
CA VAL A 102 -7.92 0.90 -0.11
C VAL A 102 -7.98 0.77 -1.61
N ALA A 103 -6.96 0.15 -2.20
CA ALA A 103 -7.00 -0.21 -3.61
C ALA A 103 -8.15 -1.19 -3.88
N ARG A 104 -8.93 -0.94 -4.93
CA ARG A 104 -9.92 -1.90 -5.43
C ARG A 104 -9.22 -3.14 -6.01
N PRO A 105 -9.91 -4.30 -6.10
CA PRO A 105 -9.29 -5.54 -6.59
C PRO A 105 -8.52 -5.39 -7.91
N GLU A 106 -9.06 -4.62 -8.86
CA GLU A 106 -8.45 -4.37 -10.16
C GLU A 106 -7.11 -3.64 -10.02
N LEU A 107 -7.03 -2.64 -9.13
CA LEU A 107 -5.79 -1.91 -8.88
C LEU A 107 -4.77 -2.78 -8.15
N ILE A 108 -5.20 -3.60 -7.19
CA ILE A 108 -4.28 -4.54 -6.51
C ILE A 108 -3.70 -5.52 -7.53
N PHE A 109 -4.55 -6.05 -8.42
CA PHE A 109 -4.11 -6.93 -9.51
C PHE A 109 -3.11 -6.18 -10.41
N ALA A 110 -3.45 -5.00 -10.94
CA ALA A 110 -2.55 -4.23 -11.81
C ALA A 110 -1.20 -3.89 -11.14
N LEU A 111 -1.21 -3.52 -9.85
CA LEU A 111 0.02 -3.24 -9.08
C LEU A 111 0.88 -4.50 -8.87
N ARG A 112 0.26 -5.67 -8.73
CA ARG A 112 0.97 -6.96 -8.59
C ARG A 112 1.55 -7.42 -9.91
N ASP A 113 0.77 -7.31 -10.98
CA ASP A 113 1.22 -7.61 -12.35
C ASP A 113 2.44 -6.75 -12.72
N ALA A 114 2.34 -5.43 -12.52
CA ALA A 114 3.43 -4.48 -12.79
C ALA A 114 4.68 -4.64 -11.90
N SER A 115 4.62 -5.43 -10.83
CA SER A 115 5.75 -5.65 -9.92
C SER A 115 6.20 -7.11 -9.78
N SER A 116 5.56 -8.02 -10.52
CA SER A 116 5.81 -9.46 -10.46
C SER A 116 7.27 -9.82 -10.80
N GLU A 117 7.89 -9.08 -11.73
CA GLU A 117 9.27 -9.27 -12.16
C GLU A 117 10.30 -8.46 -11.35
N LEU A 118 9.86 -7.47 -10.56
CA LEU A 118 10.75 -6.48 -9.94
C LEU A 118 11.33 -6.93 -8.58
N VAL A 119 10.70 -7.91 -7.90
CA VAL A 119 11.12 -8.34 -6.57
C VAL A 119 11.11 -9.88 -6.46
N PRO A 120 12.25 -10.55 -6.72
CA PRO A 120 12.33 -12.02 -6.75
C PRO A 120 11.84 -12.70 -5.47
N VAL A 121 12.10 -12.11 -4.30
CA VAL A 121 11.68 -12.68 -2.99
C VAL A 121 10.15 -12.64 -2.76
N HIS A 122 9.42 -11.93 -3.62
CA HIS A 122 7.96 -11.81 -3.57
C HIS A 122 7.28 -12.34 -4.84
N ALA A 123 8.03 -12.94 -5.78
CA ALA A 123 7.49 -13.42 -7.05
C ALA A 123 6.36 -14.43 -6.86
N ASP A 124 6.52 -15.41 -5.97
CA ASP A 124 5.47 -16.41 -5.67
C ASP A 124 4.22 -15.77 -5.06
N LYS A 125 4.40 -14.79 -4.18
CA LYS A 125 3.29 -14.04 -3.56
C LYS A 125 2.54 -13.24 -4.62
N ALA A 126 3.26 -12.59 -5.53
CA ALA A 126 2.68 -11.81 -6.62
C ALA A 126 1.94 -12.71 -7.61
N ARG A 127 2.54 -13.83 -8.02
CA ARG A 127 1.92 -14.82 -8.91
C ARG A 127 0.59 -15.35 -8.34
N ARG A 128 0.57 -15.73 -7.07
CA ARG A 128 -0.66 -16.22 -6.42
C ARG A 128 -1.72 -15.13 -6.26
N ASP A 129 -1.33 -13.88 -6.00
CA ASP A 129 -2.27 -12.75 -6.00
C ASP A 129 -2.90 -12.60 -7.40
N VAL A 130 -2.09 -12.59 -8.47
CA VAL A 130 -2.53 -12.49 -9.86
C VAL A 130 -3.49 -13.63 -10.22
N GLU A 131 -3.11 -14.88 -9.96
CA GLU A 131 -3.96 -16.07 -10.20
C GLU A 131 -5.29 -15.95 -9.44
N GLY A 132 -5.25 -15.60 -8.16
CA GLY A 132 -6.45 -15.50 -7.34
C GLY A 132 -7.42 -14.39 -7.78
N TYR A 133 -6.93 -13.28 -8.34
CA TYR A 133 -7.80 -12.24 -8.90
C TYR A 133 -8.34 -12.64 -10.28
N HIS A 134 -7.53 -13.31 -11.10
CA HIS A 134 -7.98 -13.86 -12.39
C HIS A 134 -9.09 -14.91 -12.21
N GLU A 135 -8.97 -15.81 -11.25
CA GLU A 135 -10.01 -16.80 -10.90
C GLU A 135 -11.33 -16.15 -10.44
N GLN A 136 -11.27 -14.94 -9.89
CA GLN A 136 -12.45 -14.15 -9.50
C GLN A 136 -13.06 -13.35 -10.67
N GLY A 137 -12.50 -13.46 -11.87
CA GLY A 137 -12.97 -12.72 -13.05
C GLY A 137 -12.65 -11.22 -13.03
N ILE A 138 -11.65 -10.81 -12.24
CA ILE A 138 -11.20 -9.42 -12.20
C ILE A 138 -10.32 -9.14 -13.43
N GLU A 139 -10.65 -8.10 -14.18
CA GLU A 139 -9.93 -7.68 -15.38
C GLU A 139 -9.17 -6.37 -15.17
N ILE A 140 -8.02 -6.22 -15.83
CA ILE A 140 -7.23 -4.97 -15.83
C ILE A 140 -7.43 -4.25 -17.16
N THR A 141 -7.85 -2.98 -17.11
CA THR A 141 -7.87 -2.15 -18.31
C THR A 141 -6.46 -1.61 -18.63
N PRO A 142 -6.14 -1.31 -19.91
CA PRO A 142 -4.85 -0.74 -20.27
C PRO A 142 -4.51 0.56 -19.52
N ALA A 143 -5.51 1.41 -19.29
CA ALA A 143 -5.34 2.66 -18.53
C ALA A 143 -4.94 2.39 -17.07
N LEU A 144 -5.57 1.40 -16.44
CA LEU A 144 -5.24 1.01 -15.06
C LEU A 144 -3.85 0.36 -14.97
N ALA A 145 -3.47 -0.46 -15.94
CA ALA A 145 -2.12 -1.03 -16.01
C ALA A 145 -1.05 0.08 -16.10
N GLN A 146 -1.30 1.11 -16.91
CA GLN A 146 -0.40 2.26 -17.05
C GLN A 146 -0.31 3.07 -15.74
N ALA A 147 -1.45 3.34 -15.09
CA ALA A 147 -1.48 4.04 -13.81
C ALA A 147 -0.73 3.27 -12.71
N ALA A 148 -0.93 1.94 -12.62
CA ALA A 148 -0.23 1.07 -11.69
C ALA A 148 1.29 1.03 -11.94
N ALA A 149 1.71 0.97 -13.20
CA ALA A 149 3.11 1.02 -13.59
C ALA A 149 3.76 2.37 -13.20
N ALA A 150 3.09 3.49 -13.46
CA ALA A 150 3.57 4.82 -13.07
C ALA A 150 3.74 4.92 -11.54
N PHE A 151 2.73 4.47 -10.78
CA PHE A 151 2.77 4.45 -9.32
C PHE A 151 3.93 3.59 -8.75
N ARG A 152 4.26 2.48 -9.44
CA ARG A 152 5.33 1.57 -9.03
C ARG A 152 6.73 2.04 -9.42
N MET A 153 6.89 2.58 -10.61
CA MET A 153 8.22 2.92 -11.14
C MET A 153 8.69 4.31 -10.74
N ASP A 154 7.81 5.22 -10.30
CA ASP A 154 8.21 6.59 -9.89
C ASP A 154 9.03 7.27 -11.01
N ARG A 155 8.55 7.14 -12.25
CA ARG A 155 9.15 7.66 -13.49
C ARG A 155 8.34 8.81 -14.04
#